data_AF-X1MM24-F1
#
_entry.id   AF-X1MM24-F1
#
_cell.length_a   1.000
_cell.length_b   1.000
_cell.length_c   1.000
_cell.angle_alpha   90.00
_cell.angle_beta   90.00
_cell.angle_gamma   90.00
#
_symmetry.space_group_name_H-M   'P 1'
#
loop_
_entity.id
_entity.type
_entity.pdbx_description
1 polymer ?
#
loop_
_entity_poly.entity_id
_entity_poly.type
_entity_poly.pdbx_seq_one_letter_code
_entity_poly.pdbx_strand_id
1 'polypeptide(L)'
;AVKRYGISLPDRQLACAPINSPEGQDYLAAMACAANYAWTNRQFILHWARETFIKVFGKSQEELGMRQIYDVCHNIAKIEEYTIDGKKQILCVHRKGATRAFPAGHPDIPEVYRDIGQPVLIPGDMGRFSYVALGTETAMKETFGSTCHGAGRAQSRAAAKRSQRGADVARALAARGITVKAGSMASLAEEASEAYKDVSEVVDITHKAGISRKVARTKPIGVIKG
;
A
#
# COMPACT_ATOMS: atom_id res chain seq x y z
N ALA A 1 -1.56 13.47 -26.53
CA ALA A 1 -0.31 13.81 -25.81
C ALA A 1 0.95 13.34 -26.54
N VAL A 2 1.34 12.06 -26.49
CA VAL A 2 2.64 11.54 -26.99
C VAL A 2 3.04 12.08 -28.38
N LYS A 3 2.21 11.86 -29.41
CA LYS A 3 2.45 12.38 -30.77
C LYS A 3 2.51 13.91 -30.82
N ARG A 4 1.61 14.59 -30.10
CA ARG A 4 1.48 16.06 -30.05
C ARG A 4 2.73 16.73 -29.48
N TYR A 5 3.36 16.10 -28.49
CA TYR A 5 4.55 16.62 -27.82
C TYR A 5 5.86 16.00 -28.34
N GLY A 6 5.81 15.23 -29.43
CA GLY A 6 7.01 14.63 -30.02
C GLY A 6 7.76 13.66 -29.09
N ILE A 7 7.06 13.05 -28.13
CA ILE A 7 7.69 12.14 -27.15
C ILE A 7 7.90 10.78 -27.82
N SER A 8 9.16 10.34 -27.90
CA SER A 8 9.49 8.97 -28.31
C SER A 8 9.33 8.02 -27.12
N LEU A 9 8.58 6.94 -27.31
CA LEU A 9 8.35 5.94 -26.27
C LEU A 9 9.07 4.63 -26.59
N PRO A 10 9.81 4.07 -25.64
CA PRO A 10 10.39 2.74 -25.82
C PRO A 10 9.32 1.62 -25.78
N ASP A 11 8.16 1.88 -25.16
CA ASP A 11 7.02 0.97 -25.13
C ASP A 11 5.70 1.78 -25.15
N ARG A 12 4.67 1.29 -25.87
CA ARG A 12 3.37 1.96 -25.95
C ARG A 12 2.68 2.13 -24.58
N GLN A 13 2.92 1.24 -23.63
CA GLN A 13 2.39 1.26 -22.27
C GLN A 13 3.03 2.35 -21.40
N LEU A 14 4.14 2.95 -21.85
CA LEU A 14 4.79 4.08 -21.18
C LEU A 14 4.25 5.44 -21.66
N ALA A 15 3.01 5.48 -22.13
CA ALA A 15 2.35 6.70 -22.57
C ALA A 15 2.36 7.78 -21.48
N CYS A 16 2.84 8.97 -21.83
CA CYS A 16 3.01 10.10 -20.92
C CYS A 16 2.72 11.44 -21.61
N ALA A 17 2.69 12.49 -20.79
CA ALA A 17 2.56 13.89 -21.19
C ALA A 17 3.48 14.76 -20.31
N PRO A 18 3.95 15.93 -20.78
CA PRO A 18 4.62 16.89 -19.92
C PRO A 18 3.68 17.31 -18.78
N ILE A 19 4.20 17.39 -17.54
CA ILE A 19 3.38 17.70 -16.35
C ILE A 19 2.62 19.02 -16.52
N ASN A 20 3.26 20.03 -17.12
CA ASN A 20 2.69 21.36 -17.29
C ASN A 20 1.81 21.49 -18.56
N SER A 21 1.58 20.39 -19.30
CA SER A 21 0.66 20.40 -20.44
C SER A 21 -0.80 20.35 -19.94
N PRO A 22 -1.79 20.79 -20.76
CA PRO A 22 -3.20 20.65 -20.41
C PRO A 22 -3.58 19.21 -20.03
N GLU A 23 -3.16 18.22 -20.83
CA GLU A 23 -3.44 16.80 -20.53
C GLU A 23 -2.74 16.30 -19.26
N GLY A 24 -1.55 16.82 -18.95
CA GLY A 24 -0.82 16.50 -17.72
C GLY A 24 -1.53 17.05 -16.47
N GLN A 25 -1.96 18.30 -16.52
CA GLN A 25 -2.71 18.94 -15.44
C GLN A 25 -4.10 18.30 -15.25
N ASP A 26 -4.82 18.02 -16.34
CA ASP A 26 -6.11 17.31 -16.29
C ASP A 26 -5.97 15.93 -15.65
N TYR A 27 -4.91 15.19 -16.01
CA TYR A 27 -4.61 13.89 -15.41
C TYR A 27 -4.32 14.01 -13.90
N LEU A 28 -3.49 14.97 -13.48
CA LEU A 28 -3.17 15.16 -12.07
C LEU A 28 -4.40 15.54 -11.24
N ALA A 29 -5.28 16.40 -11.77
CA ALA A 29 -6.53 16.76 -11.15
C ALA A 29 -7.48 15.54 -11.03
N ALA A 30 -7.65 14.78 -12.12
CA ALA A 30 -8.48 13.57 -12.13
C ALA A 30 -7.93 12.49 -11.16
N MET A 31 -6.62 12.31 -11.12
CA MET A 31 -5.94 11.40 -10.18
C MET A 31 -6.16 11.85 -8.73
N ALA A 32 -6.09 13.15 -8.44
CA ALA A 32 -6.38 13.68 -7.12
C ALA A 32 -7.84 13.41 -6.70
N CYS A 33 -8.80 13.59 -7.61
CA CYS A 33 -10.20 13.22 -7.38
C CYS A 33 -10.35 11.72 -7.07
N ALA A 34 -9.67 10.85 -7.83
CA ALA A 34 -9.69 9.41 -7.58
C ALA A 34 -9.06 9.04 -6.22
N ALA A 35 -7.98 9.73 -5.83
CA ALA A 35 -7.35 9.55 -4.52
C ALA A 35 -8.28 9.98 -3.37
N ASN A 36 -8.95 11.13 -3.51
CA ASN A 36 -9.96 11.62 -2.56
C ASN A 36 -11.11 10.62 -2.41
N TYR A 37 -11.64 10.11 -3.51
CA TYR A 37 -12.64 9.05 -3.50
C TYR A 37 -12.16 7.81 -2.75
N ALA A 38 -10.92 7.37 -3.00
CA ALA A 38 -10.35 6.20 -2.35
C ALA A 38 -10.16 6.39 -0.83
N TRP A 39 -9.75 7.58 -0.38
CA TRP A 39 -9.68 7.92 1.05
C TRP A 39 -11.08 7.94 1.68
N THR A 40 -12.06 8.58 1.04
CA THR A 40 -13.46 8.58 1.51
C THR A 40 -14.00 7.16 1.64
N ASN A 41 -13.75 6.31 0.65
CA ASN A 41 -14.15 4.89 0.70
C ASN A 41 -13.53 4.16 1.90
N ARG A 42 -12.22 4.34 2.16
CA ARG A 42 -11.56 3.73 3.33
C ARG A 42 -12.08 4.29 4.66
N GLN A 43 -12.49 5.55 4.69
CA GLN A 43 -13.10 6.15 5.88
C GLN A 43 -14.47 5.54 6.20
N PHE A 44 -15.30 5.27 5.18
CA PHE A 44 -16.56 4.55 5.36
C PHE A 44 -16.33 3.12 5.87
N ILE A 45 -15.36 2.41 5.28
CA ILE A 45 -14.99 1.06 5.74
C ILE A 45 -14.52 1.08 7.20
N LEU A 46 -13.69 2.05 7.59
CA LEU A 46 -13.24 2.22 8.98
C LEU A 46 -14.42 2.46 9.93
N HIS A 47 -15.40 3.27 9.52
CA HIS A 47 -16.59 3.53 10.31
C HIS A 47 -17.41 2.25 10.54
N TRP A 48 -17.74 1.50 9.49
CA TRP A 48 -18.49 0.24 9.62
C TRP A 48 -17.72 -0.85 10.37
N ALA A 49 -16.38 -0.87 10.24
CA ALA A 49 -15.55 -1.76 11.04
C ALA A 49 -15.70 -1.44 12.54
N ARG A 50 -15.67 -0.16 12.93
CA ARG A 50 -15.90 0.26 14.32
C ARG A 50 -17.30 -0.13 14.80
N GLU A 51 -18.35 0.14 14.03
CA GLU A 51 -19.72 -0.24 14.39
C GLU A 51 -19.85 -1.75 14.61
N THR A 52 -19.21 -2.56 13.77
CA THR A 52 -19.22 -4.02 13.89
C THR A 52 -18.56 -4.46 15.19
N PHE A 53 -17.39 -3.91 15.53
CA PHE A 53 -16.70 -4.25 16.79
C PHE A 53 -17.51 -3.80 18.01
N ILE A 54 -18.07 -2.59 18.00
CA ILE A 54 -18.93 -2.08 19.08
C ILE A 54 -20.12 -3.01 19.30
N LYS A 55 -20.81 -3.42 18.23
CA LYS A 55 -21.95 -4.34 18.30
C LYS A 55 -21.58 -5.71 18.86
N VAL A 56 -20.45 -6.28 18.43
CA VAL A 56 -20.03 -7.63 18.83
C VAL A 56 -19.52 -7.67 20.27
N PHE A 57 -18.77 -6.66 20.70
CA PHE A 57 -18.16 -6.64 22.03
C PHE A 57 -18.98 -5.90 23.09
N GLY A 58 -20.03 -5.16 22.69
CA GLY A 58 -20.87 -4.38 23.61
C GLY A 58 -20.10 -3.27 24.32
N LYS A 59 -19.04 -2.74 23.69
CA LYS A 59 -18.15 -1.70 24.24
C LYS A 59 -18.09 -0.50 23.29
N SER A 60 -17.89 0.69 23.83
CA SER A 60 -17.66 1.90 23.05
C SER A 60 -16.34 1.86 22.27
N GLN A 61 -16.20 2.73 21.27
CA GLN A 61 -14.97 2.86 20.49
C GLN A 61 -13.74 3.18 21.36
N GLU A 62 -13.94 3.98 22.41
CA GLU A 62 -12.89 4.40 23.33
C GLU A 62 -12.42 3.24 24.21
N GLU A 63 -13.36 2.48 24.80
CA GLU A 63 -13.05 1.28 25.59
C GLU A 63 -12.34 0.20 24.75
N LEU A 64 -12.62 0.15 23.45
CA LEU A 64 -11.93 -0.74 22.50
C LEU A 64 -10.60 -0.18 21.98
N GLY A 65 -10.29 1.09 22.25
CA GLY A 65 -9.07 1.74 21.79
C GLY A 65 -8.94 1.85 20.26
N MET A 66 -10.05 1.85 19.51
CA MET A 66 -10.02 1.77 18.04
C MET A 66 -9.63 3.10 17.36
N ARG A 67 -8.33 3.39 17.38
CA ARG A 67 -7.71 4.54 16.71
C ARG A 67 -7.09 4.15 15.38
N GLN A 68 -7.18 5.03 14.40
CA GLN A 68 -6.47 4.84 13.13
C GLN A 68 -4.99 5.16 13.34
N ILE A 69 -4.13 4.18 13.07
CA ILE A 69 -2.68 4.39 13.18
C ILE A 69 -2.22 5.30 12.03
N TYR A 70 -2.49 4.90 10.79
CA TYR A 70 -2.14 5.66 9.59
C TYR A 70 -2.98 5.20 8.39
N ASP A 71 -2.97 5.96 7.31
CA ASP A 71 -3.48 5.56 5.99
C ASP A 71 -2.47 6.03 4.94
N VAL A 72 -2.08 5.12 4.04
CA VAL A 72 -1.04 5.39 3.06
C VAL A 72 -1.43 4.87 1.68
N CYS A 73 -1.16 5.68 0.66
CA CYS A 73 -1.31 5.30 -0.74
C CYS A 73 -0.07 4.57 -1.25
N HIS A 74 -0.29 3.67 -2.21
CA HIS A 74 0.79 2.96 -2.90
C HIS A 74 0.71 3.01 -4.43
N ASN A 75 -0.35 3.61 -4.96
CA ASN A 75 -0.56 3.95 -6.37
C ASN A 75 -0.96 5.42 -6.43
N ILE A 76 0.02 6.30 -6.59
CA ILE A 76 -0.17 7.75 -6.55
C ILE A 76 1.02 8.45 -7.22
N ALA A 77 0.79 9.60 -7.85
CA ALA A 77 1.86 10.55 -8.17
C ALA A 77 1.77 11.77 -7.23
N LYS A 78 2.90 12.26 -6.75
CA LYS A 78 2.97 13.39 -5.81
C LYS A 78 4.01 14.40 -6.26
N ILE A 79 3.66 15.68 -6.19
CA ILE A 79 4.60 16.78 -6.36
C ILE A 79 5.29 17.00 -5.03
N GLU A 80 6.59 16.73 -4.97
CA GLU A 80 7.39 16.68 -3.74
C GLU A 80 8.77 17.34 -4.00
N GLU A 81 9.34 18.00 -2.99
CA GLU A 81 10.65 18.65 -3.07
C GLU A 81 11.75 17.70 -2.58
N TYR A 82 12.85 17.61 -3.34
CA TYR A 82 14.03 16.81 -3.00
C TYR A 82 15.31 17.59 -3.24
N THR A 83 16.39 17.22 -2.55
CA THR A 83 17.73 17.72 -2.83
C THR A 83 18.49 16.69 -3.65
N ILE A 84 18.82 17.02 -4.90
CA ILE A 84 19.63 16.18 -5.81
C ILE A 84 20.87 16.98 -6.17
N ASP A 85 22.06 16.39 -5.95
CA ASP A 85 23.36 17.03 -6.19
C ASP A 85 23.47 18.43 -5.55
N GLY A 86 22.97 18.55 -4.31
CA GLY A 86 22.99 19.79 -3.53
C GLY A 86 21.95 20.84 -3.97
N LYS A 87 21.11 20.55 -4.96
CA LYS A 87 20.09 21.48 -5.47
C LYS A 87 18.68 21.00 -5.13
N LYS A 88 17.86 21.92 -4.61
CA LYS A 88 16.42 21.68 -4.43
C LYS A 88 15.75 21.56 -5.78
N GLN A 89 14.95 20.52 -5.96
CA GLN A 89 14.18 20.25 -7.17
C GLN A 89 12.78 19.79 -6.78
N ILE A 90 11.79 20.26 -7.54
CA ILE A 90 10.40 19.81 -7.42
C ILE A 90 10.18 18.68 -8.43
N LEU A 91 9.79 17.51 -7.94
CA LEU A 91 9.61 16.31 -8.75
C LEU A 91 8.18 15.82 -8.68
N CYS A 92 7.69 15.23 -9.77
CA CYS A 92 6.49 14.39 -9.74
C CYS A 92 6.89 12.94 -9.50
N VAL A 93 6.88 12.52 -8.23
CA VAL A 93 7.25 11.17 -7.82
C VAL A 93 6.08 10.22 -8.07
N HIS A 94 6.28 9.29 -9.01
CA HIS A 94 5.31 8.26 -9.36
C HIS A 94 5.55 7.01 -8.53
N ARG A 95 4.57 6.63 -7.70
CA ARG A 95 4.62 5.39 -6.92
C ARG A 95 3.54 4.44 -7.44
N LYS A 96 3.95 3.28 -7.93
CA LYS A 96 3.07 2.19 -8.37
C LYS A 96 3.48 0.90 -7.68
N GLY A 97 2.70 0.45 -6.71
CA GLY A 97 3.07 -0.63 -5.80
C GLY A 97 4.22 -0.25 -4.84
N ALA A 98 4.39 1.03 -4.54
CA ALA A 98 5.42 1.56 -3.66
C ALA A 98 4.82 2.59 -2.71
N THR A 99 5.34 2.69 -1.49
CA THR A 99 4.76 3.48 -0.40
C THR A 99 5.68 4.63 -0.03
N ARG A 100 5.14 5.79 0.29
CA ARG A 100 5.93 6.91 0.84
C ARG A 100 6.47 6.55 2.23
N ALA A 101 7.71 6.92 2.52
CA ALA A 101 8.49 6.51 3.67
C ALA A 101 9.36 7.68 4.19
N PHE A 102 8.72 8.80 4.53
CA PHE A 102 9.41 9.99 5.05
C PHE A 102 10.09 9.76 6.41
N PRO A 103 11.24 10.39 6.66
CA PRO A 103 12.07 10.17 7.83
C PRO A 103 11.54 10.96 9.03
N ALA A 104 12.09 10.68 10.21
CA ALA A 104 11.83 11.50 11.39
C ALA A 104 12.13 12.99 11.10
N GLY A 105 11.35 13.89 11.70
CA GLY A 105 11.47 15.33 11.52
C GLY A 105 10.78 15.91 10.28
N HIS A 106 10.36 15.08 9.31
CA HIS A 106 9.74 15.60 8.09
C HIS A 106 8.40 16.31 8.40
N PRO A 107 8.17 17.53 7.86
CA PRO A 107 7.02 18.37 8.24
C PRO A 107 5.66 17.75 7.89
N ASP A 108 5.58 16.99 6.79
CA ASP A 108 4.34 16.30 6.36
C ASP A 108 3.93 15.09 7.23
N ILE A 109 4.73 14.73 8.23
CA ILE A 109 4.39 13.65 9.16
C ILE A 109 3.53 14.23 10.29
N PRO A 110 2.41 13.59 10.65
CA PRO A 110 1.64 13.98 11.82
C PRO A 110 2.50 14.06 13.07
N GLU A 111 2.25 15.06 13.90
CA GLU A 111 3.07 15.38 15.08
C GLU A 111 3.37 14.17 15.97
N VAL A 112 2.35 13.34 16.23
CA VAL A 112 2.48 12.12 17.05
C VAL A 112 3.49 11.08 16.53
N TYR A 113 3.90 11.18 15.27
CA TYR A 113 4.88 10.29 14.65
C TYR A 113 6.12 11.02 14.14
N ARG A 114 6.17 12.36 14.24
CA ARG A 114 7.22 13.16 13.61
C ARG A 114 8.60 12.74 14.10
N ASP A 115 8.76 12.44 15.38
CA ASP A 115 10.07 12.09 15.96
C ASP A 115 10.54 10.67 15.62
N ILE A 116 9.66 9.81 15.09
CA ILE A 116 9.97 8.41 14.80
C ILE A 116 10.01 8.10 13.29
N GLY A 117 9.46 8.99 12.46
CA GLY A 117 9.32 8.82 11.01
C GLY A 117 7.91 8.38 10.61
N GLN A 118 7.65 8.38 9.30
CA GLN A 118 6.31 8.11 8.79
C GLN A 118 5.96 6.63 8.95
N PRO A 119 4.79 6.27 9.52
CA PRO A 119 4.32 4.89 9.48
C PRO A 119 4.17 4.40 8.03
N VAL A 120 4.69 3.21 7.78
CA VAL A 120 4.59 2.47 6.52
C VAL A 120 3.80 1.19 6.79
N LEU A 121 2.65 1.07 6.15
CA LEU A 121 1.79 -0.11 6.26
C LEU A 121 2.06 -1.05 5.09
N ILE A 122 2.50 -2.27 5.37
CA ILE A 122 2.91 -3.25 4.38
C ILE A 122 1.98 -4.46 4.49
N PRO A 123 0.85 -4.49 3.77
CA PRO A 123 -0.03 -5.65 3.74
C PRO A 123 0.70 -6.89 3.19
N GLY A 124 0.48 -8.01 3.87
CA GLY A 124 0.72 -9.34 3.33
C GLY A 124 -0.46 -9.83 2.48
N ASP A 125 -0.47 -11.14 2.23
CA ASP A 125 -1.64 -11.84 1.68
C ASP A 125 -2.49 -12.48 2.80
N MET A 126 -3.61 -13.10 2.40
CA MET A 126 -4.66 -13.59 3.31
C MET A 126 -4.16 -14.56 4.37
N GLY A 127 -3.09 -15.29 4.09
CA GLY A 127 -2.53 -16.28 5.00
C GLY A 127 -1.27 -15.83 5.72
N ARG A 128 -0.63 -14.74 5.31
CA ARG A 128 0.72 -14.37 5.79
C ARG A 128 0.71 -13.10 6.63
N PHE A 129 1.88 -12.79 7.17
CA PHE A 129 2.05 -11.65 8.05
C PHE A 129 1.85 -10.33 7.32
N SER A 130 1.44 -9.30 8.02
CA SER A 130 1.58 -7.91 7.56
C SER A 130 2.55 -7.17 8.48
N TYR A 131 3.11 -6.05 8.01
CA TYR A 131 4.16 -5.33 8.74
C TYR A 131 3.81 -3.86 8.89
N VAL A 132 4.25 -3.30 10.02
CA VAL A 132 4.36 -1.86 10.22
C VAL A 132 5.85 -1.54 10.27
N ALA A 133 6.25 -0.59 9.45
CA ALA A 133 7.61 -0.05 9.42
C ALA A 133 7.57 1.48 9.54
N LEU A 134 8.75 2.10 9.62
CA LEU A 134 8.93 3.55 9.64
C LEU A 134 9.80 3.99 8.48
N GLY A 135 9.50 5.15 7.93
CA GLY A 135 10.36 5.81 6.95
C GLY A 135 11.70 6.26 7.55
N THR A 136 12.69 6.45 6.69
CA THR A 136 14.08 6.64 7.11
C THR A 136 14.80 7.67 6.25
N GLU A 137 15.90 8.21 6.77
CA GLU A 137 16.76 9.14 6.03
C GLU A 137 17.34 8.50 4.76
N THR A 138 17.68 7.21 4.83
CA THR A 138 18.14 6.45 3.67
C THR A 138 17.07 6.43 2.57
N ALA A 139 15.78 6.29 2.91
CA ALA A 139 14.71 6.36 1.93
C ALA A 139 14.67 7.73 1.23
N MET A 140 14.85 8.83 1.96
CA MET A 140 14.89 10.18 1.34
C MET A 140 16.03 10.32 0.36
N LYS A 141 17.21 9.79 0.71
CA LYS A 141 18.42 9.92 -0.08
C LYS A 141 18.42 9.02 -1.32
N GLU A 142 17.94 7.79 -1.19
CA GLU A 142 18.13 6.76 -2.22
C GLU A 142 16.88 6.49 -3.07
N THR A 143 15.68 6.75 -2.54
CA THR A 143 14.43 6.29 -3.15
C THR A 143 13.34 7.35 -3.21
N PHE A 144 13.70 8.63 -3.09
CA PHE A 144 12.73 9.73 -3.02
C PHE A 144 11.67 9.47 -1.93
N GLY A 145 12.15 9.15 -0.73
CA GLY A 145 11.31 8.85 0.43
C GLY A 145 10.33 7.71 0.16
N SER A 146 10.79 6.59 -0.43
CA SER A 146 9.90 5.49 -0.82
C SER A 146 10.38 4.11 -0.35
N THR A 147 9.44 3.19 -0.14
CA THR A 147 9.71 1.78 0.18
C THR A 147 8.65 0.86 -0.44
N CYS A 148 8.71 -0.44 -0.15
CA CYS A 148 7.76 -1.42 -0.66
C CYS A 148 6.33 -1.22 -0.13
N HIS A 149 5.34 -1.67 -0.90
CA HIS A 149 3.95 -1.77 -0.46
C HIS A 149 3.59 -3.16 0.07
N GLY A 150 4.19 -4.23 -0.45
CA GLY A 150 3.85 -5.60 -0.07
C GLY A 150 4.65 -6.61 -0.88
N ALA A 151 4.25 -7.88 -0.80
CA ALA A 151 4.93 -8.99 -1.49
C ALA A 151 4.98 -8.86 -3.02
N GLY A 152 3.92 -8.31 -3.63
CA GLY A 152 3.72 -8.38 -5.08
C GLY A 152 3.35 -9.79 -5.56
N ARG A 153 2.66 -9.89 -6.69
CA ARG A 153 2.24 -11.17 -7.25
C ARG A 153 3.40 -11.88 -7.94
N ALA A 154 3.54 -13.18 -7.66
CA ALA A 154 4.42 -14.09 -8.40
C ALA A 154 3.66 -14.78 -9.55
N GLN A 155 2.34 -14.93 -9.43
CA GLN A 155 1.49 -15.55 -10.44
C GLN A 155 0.37 -14.61 -10.92
N SER A 156 0.02 -14.73 -12.20
CA SER A 156 -1.18 -14.06 -12.73
C SER A 156 -2.45 -14.63 -12.08
N ARG A 157 -3.53 -13.85 -12.04
CA ARG A 157 -4.83 -14.30 -11.49
C ARG A 157 -5.35 -15.55 -12.20
N ALA A 158 -5.23 -15.57 -13.53
CA ALA A 158 -5.65 -16.71 -14.35
C ALA A 158 -4.82 -17.97 -14.06
N ALA A 159 -3.52 -17.82 -13.80
CA ALA A 159 -2.67 -18.96 -13.40
C ALA A 159 -3.08 -19.49 -12.01
N ALA A 160 -3.26 -18.61 -11.02
CA ALA A 160 -3.68 -18.97 -9.67
C ALA A 160 -5.03 -19.71 -9.66
N LYS A 161 -6.01 -19.23 -10.43
CA LYS A 161 -7.32 -19.90 -10.60
C LYS A 161 -7.24 -21.30 -11.18
N ARG A 162 -6.24 -21.59 -12.01
CA ARG A 162 -6.05 -22.93 -12.60
C ARG A 162 -5.30 -23.87 -11.66
N SER A 163 -4.39 -23.33 -10.85
CA SER A 163 -3.56 -24.13 -9.96
C SER A 163 -4.25 -24.48 -8.64
N GLN A 164 -5.26 -23.71 -8.21
CA GLN A 164 -5.85 -23.88 -6.89
C GLN A 164 -7.37 -23.73 -6.89
N ARG A 165 -8.02 -24.52 -6.02
CA ARG A 165 -9.46 -24.39 -5.76
C ARG A 165 -9.66 -23.57 -4.49
N GLY A 166 -10.61 -22.62 -4.52
CA GLY A 166 -10.88 -21.75 -3.37
C GLY A 166 -11.25 -22.50 -2.09
N ALA A 167 -11.94 -23.63 -2.22
CA ALA A 167 -12.28 -24.48 -1.07
C ALA A 167 -11.03 -25.05 -0.37
N ASP A 168 -9.98 -25.38 -1.14
CA ASP A 168 -8.73 -25.91 -0.60
C ASP A 168 -7.96 -24.79 0.13
N VAL A 169 -7.96 -23.58 -0.45
CA VAL A 169 -7.40 -22.36 0.17
C VAL A 169 -8.11 -22.05 1.49
N ALA A 170 -9.46 -22.11 1.51
CA ALA A 170 -10.25 -21.90 2.73
C ALA A 170 -9.90 -22.92 3.82
N ARG A 171 -9.79 -24.22 3.47
CA ARG A 171 -9.40 -25.28 4.42
C ARG A 171 -7.99 -25.08 4.95
N ALA A 172 -7.03 -24.72 4.08
CA ALA A 172 -5.65 -24.45 4.49
C ALA A 172 -5.55 -23.25 5.45
N LEU A 173 -6.32 -22.19 5.21
CA LEU A 173 -6.40 -21.04 6.10
C LEU A 173 -7.05 -21.40 7.45
N ALA A 174 -8.16 -22.15 7.42
CA ALA A 174 -8.83 -22.63 8.62
C ALA A 174 -7.93 -23.52 9.49
N ALA A 175 -7.15 -24.42 8.87
CA ALA A 175 -6.17 -25.27 9.56
C ALA A 175 -5.07 -24.46 10.27
N ARG A 176 -4.85 -23.20 9.86
CA ARG A 176 -3.89 -22.26 10.47
C ARG A 176 -4.54 -21.31 11.49
N GLY A 177 -5.82 -21.52 11.80
CA GLY A 177 -6.61 -20.70 12.72
C GLY A 177 -7.11 -19.38 12.11
N ILE A 178 -7.22 -19.29 10.78
CA ILE A 178 -7.64 -18.08 10.08
C ILE A 178 -9.07 -18.28 9.55
N THR A 179 -10.01 -17.50 10.08
CA THR A 179 -11.40 -17.52 9.61
C THR A 179 -11.56 -16.68 8.35
N VAL A 180 -12.16 -17.22 7.29
CA VAL A 180 -12.31 -16.50 6.02
C VAL A 180 -13.77 -16.33 5.64
N LYS A 181 -14.12 -15.12 5.17
CA LYS A 181 -15.35 -14.83 4.44
C LYS A 181 -14.99 -14.20 3.10
N ALA A 182 -15.46 -14.79 2.01
CA ALA A 182 -15.18 -14.33 0.65
C ALA A 182 -16.48 -14.12 -0.12
N GLY A 183 -16.52 -13.10 -0.98
CA GLY A 183 -17.63 -12.87 -1.91
C GLY A 183 -17.84 -14.02 -2.90
N SER A 184 -16.76 -14.74 -3.25
CA SER A 184 -16.83 -15.99 -4.02
C SER A 184 -15.64 -16.91 -3.73
N MET A 185 -15.80 -18.21 -3.99
CA MET A 185 -14.66 -19.15 -3.92
C MET A 185 -13.62 -18.89 -5.02
N ALA A 186 -14.04 -18.31 -6.15
CA ALA A 186 -13.15 -17.96 -7.24
C ALA A 186 -12.21 -16.79 -6.87
N SER A 187 -12.71 -15.76 -6.18
CA SER A 187 -11.87 -14.66 -5.69
C SER A 187 -10.90 -15.14 -4.60
N LEU A 188 -11.32 -16.11 -3.79
CA LEU A 188 -10.42 -16.73 -2.80
C LEU A 188 -9.25 -17.48 -3.46
N ALA A 189 -9.48 -18.18 -4.56
CA ALA A 189 -8.43 -18.84 -5.33
C ALA A 189 -7.45 -17.85 -6.00
N GLU A 190 -7.95 -16.71 -6.50
CA GLU A 190 -7.07 -15.68 -7.09
C GLU A 190 -6.10 -15.07 -6.10
N GLU A 191 -6.46 -15.07 -4.83
CA GLU A 191 -5.79 -14.32 -3.77
C GLU A 191 -4.98 -15.20 -2.82
N ALA A 192 -4.89 -16.50 -3.12
CA ALA A 192 -4.16 -17.45 -2.33
C ALA A 192 -2.68 -17.06 -2.13
N SER A 193 -2.13 -17.42 -0.97
CA SER A 193 -0.79 -17.02 -0.55
C SER A 193 0.27 -17.41 -1.59
N GLU A 194 0.16 -18.58 -2.21
CA GLU A 194 1.11 -19.09 -3.21
C GLU A 194 1.18 -18.24 -4.49
N ALA A 195 0.18 -17.39 -4.74
CA ALA A 195 0.19 -16.46 -5.86
C ALA A 195 1.08 -15.21 -5.62
N TYR A 196 1.59 -15.03 -4.40
CA TYR A 196 2.37 -13.88 -3.96
C TYR A 196 3.78 -14.29 -3.50
N LYS A 197 4.75 -13.38 -3.64
CA LYS A 197 6.08 -13.55 -3.00
C LYS A 197 5.94 -13.57 -1.47
N ASP A 198 6.95 -14.01 -0.73
CA ASP A 198 6.91 -13.85 0.71
C ASP A 198 7.15 -12.38 1.10
N VAL A 199 6.14 -11.77 1.71
CA VAL A 199 6.24 -10.37 2.19
C VAL A 199 7.32 -10.21 3.25
N SER A 200 7.62 -11.26 4.02
CA SER A 200 8.69 -11.24 5.03
C SER A 200 10.04 -11.00 4.38
N GLU A 201 10.32 -11.64 3.24
CA GLU A 201 11.55 -11.44 2.47
C GLU A 201 11.65 -10.02 1.92
N VAL A 202 10.56 -9.50 1.36
CA VAL A 202 10.50 -8.13 0.80
C VAL A 202 10.76 -7.09 1.90
N VAL A 203 10.12 -7.26 3.06
CA VAL A 203 10.32 -6.36 4.21
C VAL A 203 11.74 -6.49 4.76
N ASP A 204 12.30 -7.70 4.82
CA ASP A 204 13.68 -7.89 5.28
C ASP A 204 14.71 -7.23 4.36
N ILE A 205 14.51 -7.26 3.04
CA ILE A 205 15.36 -6.57 2.07
C ILE A 205 15.32 -5.07 2.29
N THR A 206 14.12 -4.48 2.32
CA THR A 206 13.95 -3.03 2.50
C THR A 206 14.42 -2.55 3.87
N HIS A 207 14.36 -3.43 4.88
CA HIS A 207 14.94 -3.18 6.19
C HIS A 207 16.46 -3.17 6.20
N LYS A 208 17.09 -4.19 5.59
CA LYS A 208 18.55 -4.30 5.50
C LYS A 208 19.15 -3.20 4.62
N ALA A 209 18.44 -2.81 3.56
CA ALA A 209 18.80 -1.66 2.73
C ALA A 209 18.64 -0.32 3.49
N GLY A 210 18.00 -0.31 4.65
CA GLY A 210 17.83 0.90 5.46
C GLY A 210 16.71 1.83 4.98
N ILE A 211 16.02 1.54 3.86
CA ILE A 211 14.96 2.40 3.30
C ILE A 211 13.60 2.26 4.02
N SER A 212 13.49 1.34 4.98
CA SER A 212 12.40 1.35 5.98
C SER A 212 12.81 0.57 7.22
N ARG A 213 12.36 0.96 8.41
CA ARG A 213 12.69 0.28 9.66
C ARG A 213 11.51 -0.55 10.16
N LYS A 214 11.64 -1.87 10.28
CA LYS A 214 10.62 -2.74 10.88
C LYS A 214 10.29 -2.28 12.31
N VAL A 215 8.99 -2.24 12.63
CA VAL A 215 8.49 -1.92 13.97
C VAL A 215 7.67 -3.08 14.54
N ALA A 216 6.68 -3.54 13.77
CA ALA A 216 5.78 -4.58 14.21
C ALA A 216 5.41 -5.51 13.07
N ARG A 217 4.99 -6.72 13.43
CA ARG A 217 4.45 -7.72 12.53
C ARG A 217 3.12 -8.21 13.08
N THR A 218 2.11 -8.34 12.22
CA THR A 218 0.79 -8.84 12.58
C THR A 218 0.52 -10.16 11.88
N LYS A 219 -0.20 -11.07 12.54
CA LYS A 219 -0.68 -12.33 11.98
C LYS A 219 -2.20 -12.25 11.84
N PRO A 220 -2.77 -12.60 10.67
CA PRO A 220 -4.22 -12.61 10.52
C PRO A 220 -4.85 -13.71 11.37
N ILE A 221 -6.00 -13.41 11.98
CA ILE A 221 -6.92 -14.37 12.61
C ILE A 221 -8.25 -14.47 11.85
N GLY A 222 -8.53 -13.46 11.01
CA GLY A 222 -9.73 -13.40 10.18
C GLY A 222 -9.47 -12.57 8.93
N VAL A 223 -10.10 -12.96 7.82
CA VAL A 223 -10.01 -12.27 6.52
C VAL A 223 -11.40 -12.14 5.92
N ILE A 224 -11.78 -10.92 5.55
CA ILE A 224 -12.96 -10.63 4.75
C ILE A 224 -12.47 -10.17 3.37
N LYS A 225 -12.91 -10.83 2.31
CA LYS A 225 -12.50 -10.54 0.94
C LYS A 225 -13.73 -10.35 0.05
N GLY A 226 -13.73 -9.25 -0.71
CA GLY A 226 -14.72 -8.97 -1.75
C GLY A 226 -14.59 -9.90 -2.94
#